data_AF-V9WEQ5-F1
#
_entry.id   AF-V9WEQ5-F1
#
_cell.length_a   1.000
_cell.length_b   1.000
_cell.length_c   1.000
_cell.angle_alpha   90.00
_cell.angle_beta   90.00
_cell.angle_gamma   90.00
#
_symmetry.space_group_name_H-M   'P 1'
#
loop_
_entity.id
_entity.type
_entity.pdbx_description
1 polymer ?
#
loop_
_entity_poly.entity_id
_entity_poly.type
_entity_poly.pdbx_seq_one_letter_code
_entity_poly.pdbx_strand_id
1 'polypeptide(L)'
;MGVKYGREYTDILLDLMKHTESIKEIYDCFDMSKQEWGALAGQERLECIRTFADDVFYGLGAEPVIEVGRGTVQYDSSRHLIQIHSGQVTSIVHLV
;
A
#
# COMPACT_ATOMS: atom_id res chain seq x y z
N MET A 1 -13.57 12.09 4.31
CA MET A 1 -13.30 12.91 3.10
C MET A 1 -12.09 12.26 2.44
N GLY A 2 -12.16 11.82 1.19
CA GLY A 2 -11.11 10.98 0.57
C GLY A 2 -9.73 11.63 0.45
N VAL A 3 -8.72 10.81 0.15
CA VAL A 3 -7.35 11.26 -0.17
C VAL A 3 -7.40 12.24 -1.33
N LYS A 4 -6.77 13.42 -1.17
CA LYS A 4 -6.65 14.43 -2.22
C LYS A 4 -5.36 14.22 -3.02
N TYR A 5 -5.50 14.09 -4.34
CA TYR A 5 -4.42 13.89 -5.28
C TYR A 5 -4.61 14.73 -6.55
N GLY A 6 -3.50 15.09 -7.21
CA GLY A 6 -3.44 15.91 -8.42
C GLY A 6 -2.75 15.24 -9.62
N ARG A 7 -2.20 14.03 -9.45
CA ARG A 7 -1.66 13.19 -10.54
C ARG A 7 -2.61 12.04 -10.89
N GLU A 8 -2.31 11.31 -11.97
CA GLU A 8 -3.09 10.14 -12.39
C GLU A 8 -3.18 9.09 -11.28
N TYR A 9 -4.40 8.66 -10.95
CA TYR A 9 -4.67 7.68 -9.90
C TYR A 9 -3.93 6.36 -10.15
N THR A 10 -3.92 5.91 -11.41
CA THR A 10 -3.23 4.69 -11.82
C THR A 10 -1.75 4.72 -11.48
N ASP A 11 -1.09 5.87 -11.65
CA ASP A 11 0.34 6.00 -11.32
C ASP A 11 0.57 6.00 -9.81
N ILE A 12 -0.31 6.64 -9.02
CA ILE A 12 -0.26 6.57 -7.55
C ILE A 12 -0.42 5.13 -7.07
N LEU A 13 -1.39 4.41 -7.65
CA LEU A 13 -1.67 3.03 -7.31
C LEU A 13 -0.45 2.13 -7.65
N LEU A 14 0.19 2.34 -8.80
CA LEU A 14 1.39 1.60 -9.17
C LEU A 14 2.57 1.86 -8.22
N ASP A 15 2.79 3.12 -7.82
CA ASP A 15 3.80 3.46 -6.81
C ASP A 15 3.48 2.78 -5.46
N LEU A 16 2.23 2.86 -5.01
CA LEU A 16 1.75 2.19 -3.79
C LEU A 16 2.00 0.69 -3.86
N MET A 17 1.61 0.02 -4.94
CA MET A 17 1.82 -1.42 -5.13
C MET A 17 3.30 -1.79 -5.04
N LYS A 18 4.17 -1.03 -5.72
CA LYS A 18 5.62 -1.27 -5.74
C LYS A 18 6.26 -1.17 -4.35
N HIS A 19 5.86 -0.16 -3.58
CA HIS A 19 6.37 0.03 -2.22
C HIS A 19 5.75 -0.96 -1.22
N THR A 20 4.49 -1.31 -1.43
CA THR A 20 3.75 -2.27 -0.61
C THR A 20 4.29 -3.68 -0.78
N GLU A 21 4.74 -4.07 -1.98
CA GLU A 21 5.44 -5.34 -2.22
C GLU A 21 6.76 -5.44 -1.42
N SER A 22 7.39 -4.31 -1.11
CA SER A 22 8.62 -4.27 -0.29
C SER A 22 8.33 -4.42 1.22
N ILE A 23 7.06 -4.46 1.62
CA ILE A 23 6.67 -4.67 3.01
C ILE A 23 6.79 -6.16 3.35
N LYS A 24 7.51 -6.44 4.43
CA LYS A 24 7.61 -7.81 4.95
C LYS A 24 6.26 -8.24 5.53
N GLU A 25 5.92 -9.49 5.25
CA GLU A 25 4.72 -10.16 5.80
C GLU A 25 3.40 -9.54 5.36
N ILE A 26 3.36 -8.99 4.14
CA ILE A 26 2.11 -8.49 3.55
C ILE A 26 1.01 -9.58 3.44
N TYR A 27 1.41 -10.85 3.34
CA TYR A 27 0.49 -11.99 3.32
C TYR A 27 -0.42 -12.07 4.56
N ASP A 28 0.01 -11.50 5.69
CA ASP A 28 -0.78 -11.41 6.93
C ASP A 28 -2.05 -10.56 6.73
N CYS A 29 -1.99 -9.53 5.86
CA CYS A 29 -3.15 -8.71 5.50
C CYS A 29 -4.21 -9.47 4.70
N PHE A 30 -3.83 -10.59 4.08
CA PHE A 30 -4.72 -11.44 3.29
C PHE A 30 -5.16 -12.69 4.06
N ASP A 31 -4.84 -12.78 5.36
CA ASP A 31 -5.06 -13.97 6.19
C ASP A 31 -4.38 -15.23 5.60
N MET A 32 -3.27 -15.03 4.88
CA MET A 32 -2.53 -16.10 4.21
C MET A 32 -1.21 -16.38 4.92
N SER A 33 -0.81 -17.65 4.94
CA SER A 33 0.55 -18.02 5.32
C SER A 33 1.57 -17.64 4.24
N LYS A 34 2.84 -17.53 4.62
CA LYS A 34 3.95 -17.34 3.67
C LYS A 34 4.00 -18.41 2.58
N GLN A 35 3.60 -19.65 2.88
CA GLN A 35 3.57 -20.74 1.91
C GLN A 35 2.43 -20.56 0.90
N GLU A 36 1.23 -20.20 1.35
CA GLU A 36 0.09 -19.90 0.48
C GLU A 36 0.41 -18.71 -0.44
N TRP A 37 0.95 -17.63 0.13
CA TRP A 37 1.39 -16.48 -0.65
C TRP A 37 2.48 -16.83 -1.66
N GLY A 38 3.44 -17.68 -1.27
CA GLY A 38 4.50 -18.16 -2.15
C GLY A 38 4.02 -19.13 -3.24
N ALA A 39 2.87 -19.79 -3.04
CA ALA A 39 2.25 -20.69 -4.01
C ALA A 39 1.48 -19.95 -5.11
N LEU A 40 1.07 -18.71 -4.86
CA LEU A 40 0.39 -17.86 -5.84
C LEU A 40 1.32 -17.50 -7.01
N ALA A 41 0.79 -17.53 -8.23
CA ALA A 41 1.49 -17.04 -9.39
C ALA A 41 1.84 -15.54 -9.21
N GLY A 42 2.90 -15.08 -9.87
CA GLY A 42 3.29 -13.66 -9.79
C GLY A 42 2.17 -12.71 -10.20
N GLN A 43 1.36 -13.10 -11.18
CA GLN A 43 0.21 -12.33 -11.62
C GLN A 43 -0.91 -12.29 -10.57
N GLU A 44 -1.23 -13.43 -9.94
CA GLU A 44 -2.24 -13.48 -8.87
C GLU A 44 -1.84 -12.61 -7.67
N ARG A 45 -0.56 -12.65 -7.27
CA ARG A 45 -0.03 -11.76 -6.21
C ARG A 45 -0.16 -10.30 -6.58
N LEU A 46 0.14 -9.94 -7.82
CA LEU A 46 -0.01 -8.55 -8.29
C LEU A 46 -1.47 -8.10 -8.25
N GLU A 47 -2.43 -8.96 -8.58
CA GLU A 47 -3.85 -8.63 -8.48
C GLU A 47 -4.33 -8.48 -7.04
N CYS A 48 -3.85 -9.33 -6.12
CA CYS A 48 -4.07 -9.18 -4.69
C CYS A 48 -3.52 -7.85 -4.16
N ILE A 49 -2.25 -7.53 -4.47
CA ILE A 49 -1.61 -6.28 -4.06
C ILE A 49 -2.34 -5.07 -4.65
N ARG A 50 -2.80 -5.16 -5.90
CA ARG A 50 -3.52 -4.07 -6.57
C ARG A 50 -4.83 -3.75 -5.85
N THR A 51 -5.63 -4.77 -5.58
CA THR A 51 -6.90 -4.62 -4.86
C THR A 51 -6.65 -4.06 -3.47
N PHE A 52 -5.67 -4.60 -2.76
CA PHE A 52 -5.31 -4.13 -1.43
C PHE A 52 -4.79 -2.69 -1.42
N ALA A 53 -3.98 -2.29 -2.39
CA ALA A 53 -3.48 -0.92 -2.52
C ALA A 53 -4.64 0.07 -2.79
N ASP A 54 -5.65 -0.36 -3.54
CA ASP A 54 -6.88 0.41 -3.78
C ASP A 54 -7.64 0.60 -2.46
N ASP A 55 -7.89 -0.50 -1.73
CA ASP A 55 -8.55 -0.47 -0.41
C ASP A 55 -7.80 0.40 0.61
N VAL A 56 -6.47 0.28 0.69
CA VAL A 56 -5.62 1.13 1.54
C VAL A 56 -5.75 2.59 1.14
N PHE A 57 -5.71 2.90 -0.16
CA PHE A 57 -5.84 4.29 -0.62
C PHE A 57 -7.19 4.90 -0.22
N TYR A 58 -8.29 4.16 -0.41
CA TYR A 58 -9.61 4.62 0.01
C TYR A 58 -9.72 4.73 1.55
N GLY A 59 -9.18 3.74 2.27
CA GLY A 59 -9.12 3.70 3.73
C GLY A 59 -8.35 4.89 4.31
N LEU A 60 -7.26 5.31 3.67
CA LEU A 60 -6.45 6.46 4.08
C LEU A 60 -7.22 7.78 4.09
N GLY A 61 -8.34 7.86 3.36
CA GLY A 61 -9.25 9.00 3.40
C GLY A 61 -10.13 9.05 4.65
N ALA A 62 -10.28 7.94 5.37
CA ALA A 62 -10.99 7.87 6.64
C ALA A 62 -10.00 7.80 7.81
N GLU A 63 -9.02 6.91 7.72
CA GLU A 63 -7.99 6.68 8.73
C GLU A 63 -6.61 7.00 8.15
N PRO A 64 -5.93 8.06 8.59
CA PRO A 64 -4.70 8.53 7.95
C PRO A 64 -3.50 7.60 8.17
N VAL A 65 -3.64 6.54 8.96
CA VAL A 65 -2.59 5.54 9.21
C VAL A 65 -3.22 4.16 9.16
N ILE A 66 -2.67 3.28 8.33
CA ILE A 66 -3.09 1.89 8.17
C ILE A 66 -1.87 0.99 8.38
N GLU A 67 -2.01 -0.03 9.21
CA GLU A 67 -0.99 -1.05 9.42
C GLU A 67 -1.05 -2.10 8.30
N VAL A 68 0.10 -2.44 7.73
CA VAL A 68 0.20 -3.39 6.62
C VAL A 68 1.33 -4.37 6.95
N GLY A 69 1.01 -5.59 7.36
CA GLY A 69 2.01 -6.60 7.75
C GLY A 69 2.93 -6.08 8.85
N ARG A 70 4.25 -6.02 8.59
CA ARG A 70 5.24 -5.35 9.49
C ARG A 70 5.53 -3.89 9.17
N GLY A 71 4.72 -3.29 8.30
CA GLY A 71 4.85 -1.91 7.89
C GLY A 71 3.64 -1.06 8.27
N THR A 72 3.75 0.22 7.95
CA THR A 72 2.70 1.21 8.17
C THR A 72 2.60 2.13 6.97
N VAL A 73 1.39 2.38 6.51
CA VAL A 73 1.09 3.33 5.45
C VAL A 73 0.40 4.53 6.08
N GLN A 74 0.98 5.71 5.91
CA GLN A 74 0.50 6.95 6.50
C GLN A 74 0.23 7.98 5.41
N TYR A 75 -0.94 8.60 5.45
CA TYR A 75 -1.32 9.70 4.57
C TYR A 75 -1.13 11.05 5.27
N ASP A 76 -0.28 11.89 4.69
CA ASP A 76 -0.13 13.29 5.07
C ASP A 76 -0.87 14.19 4.07
N SER A 77 -2.08 14.59 4.46
CA SER A 77 -2.93 15.50 3.68
C SER A 77 -2.37 16.92 3.58
N SER A 78 -1.51 17.35 4.51
CA SER A 78 -0.91 18.69 4.51
C SER A 78 0.20 18.82 3.48
N ARG A 79 0.90 17.71 3.23
CA ARG A 79 2.02 17.64 2.28
C ARG A 79 1.70 16.88 0.99
N HIS A 80 0.47 16.38 0.84
CA HIS A 80 0.02 15.58 -0.30
C HIS A 80 0.93 14.38 -0.58
N LEU A 81 1.26 13.62 0.47
CA LEU A 81 2.15 12.46 0.36
C LEU A 81 1.64 11.26 1.16
N ILE A 82 2.00 10.08 0.69
CA ILE A 82 1.79 8.81 1.40
C ILE A 82 3.17 8.27 1.79
N GLN A 83 3.39 8.05 3.08
CA GLN A 83 4.59 7.46 3.63
C GLN A 83 4.35 5.98 3.88
N ILE A 84 5.25 5.15 3.39
CA ILE A 84 5.19 3.70 3.54
C ILE A 84 6.42 3.28 4.32
N HIS A 85 6.22 2.91 5.56
CA HIS A 85 7.26 2.45 6.48
C HIS A 85 7.33 0.93 6.40
N SER A 86 8.44 0.38 5.89
CA SER A 86 8.75 -1.05 5.88
C SER A 86 9.97 -1.29 6.77
N GLY A 87 9.75 -1.39 8.08
CA GLY A 87 10.81 -1.55 9.07
C GLY A 87 11.80 -0.37 9.08
N GLN A 88 12.97 -0.56 8.45
CA GLN A 88 14.03 0.46 8.37
C GLN A 88 13.96 1.35 7.13
N VAL A 89 13.13 1.00 6.14
CA VAL A 89 12.99 1.77 4.89
C VAL A 89 11.69 2.55 4.94
N THR A 90 11.77 3.86 4.69
CA THR A 90 10.58 4.70 4.50
C THR A 90 10.54 5.13 3.03
N SER A 91 9.50 4.73 2.34
CA SER A 91 9.21 5.17 0.97
C SER A 91 8.18 6.29 1.00
N ILE A 92 8.24 7.22 0.04
CA ILE A 92 7.31 8.35 -0.05
C ILE A 92 6.71 8.36 -1.45
N VAL A 93 5.39 8.35 -1.51
CA VAL A 93 4.62 8.51 -2.74
C VAL A 93 4.03 9.91 -2.76
N HIS A 94 4.44 10.71 -3.73
CA HIS A 94 3.89 12.05 -3.96
C HIS A 94 2.56 11.94 -4.70
N LEU A 95 1.56 12.70 -4.25
CA LEU A 95 0.21 12.71 -4.82
C LEU A 95 -0.02 13.89 -5.77
N VAL A 96 0.94 14.80 -5.91
CA VAL A 96 0.90 16.00 -6.75
C VAL A 96 2.19 16.16 -7.54
#